data_AF-A0A5B7JN10-F1
#
_entry.id   AF-A0A5B7JN10-F1
#
_cell.length_a   1.000
_cell.length_b   1.000
_cell.length_c   1.000
_cell.angle_alpha   90.00
_cell.angle_beta   90.00
_cell.angle_gamma   90.00
#
_symmetry.space_group_name_H-M   'P 1'
#
loop_
_entity.id
_entity.type
_entity.pdbx_description
1 polymer ?
#
loop_
_entity_poly.entity_id
_entity_poly.type
_entity_poly.pdbx_seq_one_letter_code
_entity_poly.pdbx_strand_id
1 'polypeptide(L)'
;MIGVIWVVSFLVSAAPMMGWKDPEWHERLRNKMCIISQAVGYQIFATVTSFYLPLAVILALYYRVYQAARKRIRRKIGTNAAALCRGPVTISETTTFTRVSSHPSPEKTSNGSTLNGHPAEAQDAAPPAVVTASAVASQAVPRHLRRREAESRKERKAAKTLAIITGAFVVCWLPFFTLAVLMPLCRACHFNPYLIATFLWLGYFNSTLNPIIYTVFSPEFRNAFKRILLGRRRSLRRQSSRFSSARFGRS
;
A
#
# COMPACT_ATOMS: atom_id res chain seq x y z
N MET A 1 20.53 9.85 -11.33
CA MET A 1 19.07 9.72 -11.55
C MET A 1 18.40 11.07 -11.79
N ILE A 2 18.40 12.01 -10.82
CA ILE A 2 17.75 13.32 -10.99
C ILE A 2 18.33 14.12 -12.18
N GLY A 3 19.66 14.21 -12.29
CA GLY A 3 20.30 14.91 -13.42
C GLY A 3 19.92 14.36 -14.80
N VAL A 4 19.79 13.04 -14.93
CA VAL A 4 19.34 12.40 -16.18
C VAL A 4 17.92 12.85 -16.55
N ILE A 5 17.02 12.92 -15.57
CA ILE A 5 15.64 13.38 -15.80
C ILE A 5 15.64 14.84 -16.28
N TRP A 6 16.43 15.73 -15.68
CA TRP A 6 16.53 17.11 -16.13
C TRP A 6 17.09 17.24 -17.54
N VAL A 7 18.12 16.48 -17.87
CA VAL A 7 18.71 16.46 -19.21
C VAL A 7 17.69 15.97 -20.24
N VAL A 8 17.01 14.85 -19.99
CA VAL A 8 15.98 14.33 -20.90
C VAL A 8 14.84 15.35 -21.07
N SER A 9 14.35 15.95 -19.99
CA SER A 9 13.32 16.98 -20.06
C SER A 9 13.76 18.19 -20.88
N PHE A 10 14.99 18.67 -20.69
CA PHE A 10 15.56 19.77 -21.47
C PHE A 10 15.61 19.43 -22.96
N LEU A 11 16.07 18.24 -23.32
CA LEU A 11 16.16 17.79 -24.72
C LEU A 11 14.77 17.72 -25.39
N VAL A 12 13.77 17.18 -24.69
CA VAL A 12 12.38 17.13 -25.21
C VAL A 12 11.81 18.53 -25.40
N SER A 13 12.07 19.47 -24.48
CA SER A 13 11.61 20.86 -24.58
C SER A 13 12.37 21.67 -25.65
N ALA A 14 13.65 21.38 -25.89
CA ALA A 14 14.48 22.07 -26.87
C ALA A 14 14.26 21.60 -28.31
N ALA A 15 13.60 20.46 -28.53
CA ALA A 15 13.44 19.86 -29.85
C ALA A 15 12.83 20.79 -30.93
N PRO A 16 11.83 21.66 -30.64
CA PRO A 16 11.37 22.65 -31.62
C PRO A 16 12.45 23.68 -31.99
N MET A 17 13.37 24.01 -31.08
CA MET A 17 14.47 24.94 -31.37
C MET A 17 15.51 24.32 -32.31
N MET A 18 15.61 22.99 -32.32
CA MET A 18 16.52 22.22 -33.17
C MET A 18 15.97 21.90 -34.58
N GLY A 19 14.83 22.50 -34.96
CA GLY A 19 14.28 22.37 -36.32
C GLY A 19 12.92 21.69 -36.41
N TRP A 20 12.34 21.24 -35.29
CA TRP A 20 10.99 20.64 -35.28
C TRP A 20 9.88 21.70 -35.15
N LYS A 21 10.01 22.82 -35.87
CA LYS A 21 9.00 23.87 -35.94
C LYS A 21 7.99 23.52 -37.03
N ASP A 22 6.74 23.89 -36.82
CA ASP A 22 5.69 23.75 -37.83
C ASP A 22 5.67 24.99 -38.76
N PRO A 23 5.06 24.88 -39.96
CA PRO A 23 5.12 25.93 -40.98
C PRO A 23 4.57 27.29 -40.51
N GLU A 24 3.57 27.28 -39.63
CA GLU A 24 2.90 28.49 -39.13
C GLU A 24 3.59 29.13 -37.92
N TRP A 25 4.72 28.57 -37.46
CA TRP A 25 5.43 29.02 -36.26
C TRP A 25 5.66 30.54 -36.24
N HIS A 26 6.28 31.09 -37.30
CA HIS A 26 6.63 32.51 -37.35
C HIS A 26 5.40 33.43 -37.42
N GLU A 27 4.33 32.99 -38.06
CA GLU A 27 3.09 33.76 -38.14
C GLU A 27 2.41 33.88 -36.77
N ARG A 28 2.37 32.78 -36.02
CA ARG A 28 1.83 32.80 -34.65
C ARG A 28 2.63 33.70 -33.73
N LEU A 29 3.96 33.71 -33.84
CA LEU A 29 4.80 34.65 -33.09
C LEU A 29 4.49 36.11 -33.45
N ARG A 30 4.29 36.44 -34.73
CA ARG A 30 3.88 37.80 -35.16
C ARG A 30 2.51 38.18 -34.57
N ASN A 31 1.60 37.22 -34.49
CA ASN A 31 0.27 37.39 -33.91
C ASN A 31 0.26 37.31 -32.37
N LYS A 32 1.42 37.37 -31.71
CA LYS A 32 1.58 37.33 -30.24
C LYS A 32 1.01 36.05 -29.60
N MET A 33 0.95 34.95 -30.34
CA MET A 33 0.50 33.65 -29.84
C MET A 33 1.71 32.80 -29.46
N CYS A 34 1.91 32.62 -28.15
CA CYS A 34 2.97 31.78 -27.60
C CYS A 34 2.47 30.35 -27.38
N ILE A 35 2.42 29.57 -28.46
CA ILE A 35 2.11 28.14 -28.40
C ILE A 35 3.29 27.30 -28.91
N ILE A 36 3.46 26.11 -28.34
CA ILE A 36 4.50 25.19 -28.78
C ILE A 36 4.18 24.64 -30.18
N SER A 37 5.17 24.03 -30.85
CA SER A 37 5.00 23.64 -32.24
C SER A 37 3.83 22.70 -32.43
N GLN A 38 2.98 22.96 -33.42
CA GLN A 38 1.81 22.12 -33.75
C GLN A 38 2.14 21.01 -34.76
N ALA A 39 3.43 20.75 -35.01
CA ALA A 39 3.83 19.63 -35.85
C ALA A 39 3.37 18.31 -35.22
N VAL A 40 2.61 17.51 -35.98
CA VAL A 40 2.02 16.23 -35.50
C VAL A 40 3.09 15.34 -34.88
N GLY A 41 4.23 15.18 -35.56
CA GLY A 41 5.35 14.35 -35.07
C GLY A 41 5.92 14.85 -33.75
N TYR A 42 6.12 16.16 -33.60
CA TYR A 42 6.60 16.75 -32.35
C TYR A 42 5.59 16.58 -31.22
N GLN A 43 4.31 16.84 -31.47
CA GLN A 43 3.25 16.71 -30.46
C GLN A 43 3.10 15.27 -29.98
N ILE A 44 3.09 14.29 -30.89
CA ILE A 44 3.07 12.87 -30.50
C ILE A 44 4.31 12.52 -29.68
N PHE A 45 5.50 12.89 -30.16
CA PHE A 45 6.75 12.63 -29.44
C PHE A 45 6.72 13.23 -28.03
N ALA A 46 6.45 14.53 -27.91
CA ALA A 46 6.45 15.24 -26.64
C ALA A 46 5.42 14.67 -25.66
N THR A 47 4.17 14.45 -26.10
CA THR A 47 3.11 13.91 -25.24
C THR A 47 3.38 12.47 -24.81
N VAL A 48 3.90 11.63 -25.70
CA VAL A 48 4.29 10.25 -25.35
C VAL A 48 5.43 10.25 -24.35
N THR A 49 6.51 10.98 -24.61
CA THR A 49 7.69 10.97 -23.74
C THR A 49 7.44 11.62 -22.38
N SER A 50 6.59 12.65 -22.32
CA SER A 50 6.38 13.43 -21.09
C SER A 50 5.19 12.94 -20.26
N PHE A 51 4.22 12.22 -20.86
CA PHE A 51 3.01 11.81 -20.15
C PHE A 51 2.69 10.32 -20.33
N TYR A 52 2.39 9.86 -21.54
CA TYR A 52 1.82 8.52 -21.73
C TYR A 52 2.80 7.38 -21.41
N LEU A 53 4.07 7.49 -21.83
CA LEU A 53 5.09 6.49 -21.54
C LEU A 53 5.45 6.45 -20.04
N PRO A 54 5.78 7.59 -19.37
CA PRO A 54 5.96 7.60 -17.92
C PRO A 54 4.75 7.05 -17.16
N LEU A 55 3.53 7.41 -17.58
CA LEU A 55 2.30 6.92 -16.97
C LEU A 55 2.16 5.40 -17.12
N ALA A 56 2.36 4.85 -18.32
CA ALA A 56 2.30 3.41 -18.55
C ALA A 56 3.30 2.64 -17.69
N VAL A 57 4.55 3.14 -17.58
CA VAL A 57 5.57 2.54 -16.72
C VAL A 57 5.16 2.59 -15.25
N ILE A 58 4.68 3.74 -14.75
CA ILE A 58 4.25 3.88 -13.35
C ILE A 58 3.06 2.96 -13.05
N LEU A 59 2.07 2.89 -13.95
CA LEU A 59 0.92 2.00 -13.81
C LEU A 59 1.33 0.52 -13.82
N ALA A 60 2.26 0.14 -14.69
CA ALA A 60 2.81 -1.22 -14.71
C ALA A 60 3.54 -1.54 -13.39
N LEU A 61 4.35 -0.62 -12.86
CA LEU A 61 5.00 -0.79 -11.56
C LEU A 61 3.99 -0.93 -10.43
N TYR A 62 2.95 -0.08 -10.39
CA TYR A 62 1.88 -0.17 -9.40
C TYR A 62 1.09 -1.47 -9.50
N TYR A 63 0.80 -1.93 -10.72
CA TYR A 63 0.16 -3.21 -10.95
C TYR A 63 1.02 -4.36 -10.43
N ARG A 64 2.34 -4.35 -10.71
CA ARG A 64 3.28 -5.37 -10.22
C ARG A 64 3.36 -5.36 -8.69
N VAL A 65 3.41 -4.19 -8.07
CA VAL A 65 3.39 -4.04 -6.60
C VAL A 65 2.07 -4.54 -6.01
N TYR A 66 0.94 -4.20 -6.61
CA TYR A 66 -0.38 -4.69 -6.21
C TYR A 66 -0.46 -6.21 -6.29
N GLN A 67 0.02 -6.81 -7.38
CA GLN A 67 0.06 -8.26 -7.55
C GLN A 67 0.95 -8.93 -6.50
N ALA A 68 2.13 -8.38 -6.22
CA ALA A 68 3.00 -8.89 -5.17
C ALA A 68 2.33 -8.83 -3.79
N ALA A 69 1.63 -7.73 -3.48
CA ALA A 69 0.86 -7.59 -2.25
C ALA A 69 -0.29 -8.59 -2.16
N ARG A 70 -1.06 -8.76 -3.24
CA ARG A 70 -2.19 -9.70 -3.31
C ARG A 70 -1.75 -11.15 -3.18
N LYS A 71 -0.63 -11.53 -3.78
CA LYS A 71 -0.03 -12.87 -3.63
C LYS A 71 0.39 -13.14 -2.18
N ARG A 72 0.95 -12.16 -1.47
CA ARG A 72 1.26 -12.26 -0.03
C ARG A 72 0.00 -12.45 0.81
N ILE A 73 -1.09 -11.74 0.50
CA ILE A 73 -2.38 -11.88 1.21
C ILE A 73 -3.00 -13.27 0.98
N ARG A 74 -3.04 -13.75 -0.27
CA ARG A 74 -3.56 -15.10 -0.59
C ARG A 74 -2.78 -16.20 0.12
N ARG A 75 -1.44 -16.10 0.19
CA ARG A 75 -0.60 -17.06 0.92
C ARG A 75 -0.91 -17.06 2.43
N LYS A 76 -1.07 -15.90 3.06
CA LYS A 76 -1.44 -15.81 4.49
C LYS A 76 -2.80 -16.43 4.78
N ILE A 77 -3.79 -16.18 3.92
CA ILE A 77 -5.13 -16.79 4.05
C ILE A 77 -5.04 -18.31 3.88
N GLY A 78 -4.28 -18.80 2.89
CA GLY A 78 -4.07 -20.24 2.69
C GLY A 78 -3.32 -20.93 3.83
N THR A 79 -2.29 -20.29 4.41
CA THR A 79 -1.59 -20.82 5.58
C THR A 79 -2.48 -20.82 6.83
N ASN A 80 -3.27 -19.78 7.05
CA ASN A 80 -4.22 -19.74 8.17
C ASN A 80 -5.35 -20.77 8.01
N ALA A 81 -5.85 -20.97 6.78
CA ALA A 81 -6.83 -22.02 6.49
C ALA A 81 -6.24 -23.42 6.68
N ALA A 82 -5.02 -23.67 6.19
CA ALA A 82 -4.32 -24.94 6.39
C ALA A 82 -4.00 -25.22 7.87
N ALA A 83 -3.72 -24.17 8.66
CA ALA A 83 -3.52 -24.28 10.11
C ALA A 83 -4.83 -24.58 10.86
N LEU A 84 -5.98 -24.09 10.39
CA LEU A 84 -7.29 -24.49 10.94
C LEU A 84 -7.64 -25.94 10.58
N CYS A 85 -7.25 -26.43 9.41
CA CYS A 85 -7.50 -27.82 8.99
C CYS A 85 -6.54 -28.84 9.64
N ARG A 86 -5.33 -28.42 10.05
CA ARG A 86 -4.51 -29.20 10.99
C ARG A 86 -5.03 -28.97 12.40
N GLY A 87 -6.07 -29.71 12.78
CA GLY A 87 -6.48 -29.82 14.19
C GLY A 87 -5.31 -30.23 15.10
N PRO A 88 -5.46 -30.13 16.44
CA PRO A 88 -4.44 -30.60 17.36
C PRO A 88 -4.14 -32.07 17.03
N VAL A 89 -2.89 -32.37 16.69
CA VAL A 89 -2.43 -33.75 16.57
C VAL A 89 -2.48 -34.32 17.98
N THR A 90 -3.54 -35.06 18.29
CA THR A 90 -3.52 -36.02 19.38
C THR A 90 -2.42 -37.02 19.01
N ILE A 91 -1.30 -36.98 19.73
CA ILE A 91 -0.36 -38.09 19.76
C ILE A 91 -1.13 -39.23 20.44
N SER A 92 -1.83 -40.04 19.65
CA SER A 92 -2.24 -41.36 20.12
C SER A 92 -0.95 -42.17 20.22
N GLU A 93 -0.53 -42.41 21.45
CA GLU A 93 0.47 -43.43 21.75
C GLU A 93 0.05 -44.73 21.06
N THR A 94 1.03 -45.30 20.37
CA THR A 94 0.93 -46.62 19.76
C THR A 94 0.90 -47.65 20.88
N THR A 95 -0.27 -48.23 21.14
CA THR A 95 -0.33 -49.50 21.86
C THR A 95 -0.90 -50.55 20.92
N THR A 96 0.04 -51.25 20.28
CA THR A 96 -0.13 -52.54 19.62
C THR A 96 -0.99 -53.47 20.46
N PHE A 97 -2.13 -53.93 19.96
CA PHE A 97 -2.68 -55.25 20.32
C PHE A 97 -3.45 -55.83 19.13
N THR A 98 -2.85 -56.87 18.55
CA THR A 98 -3.42 -57.78 17.56
C THR A 98 -4.75 -58.36 18.03
N ARG A 99 -5.80 -58.26 17.19
CA ARG A 99 -7.06 -58.97 17.37
C ARG A 99 -7.32 -59.90 16.19
N VAL A 100 -7.28 -61.18 16.48
CA VAL A 100 -7.83 -62.28 15.67
C VAL A 100 -9.35 -62.14 15.60
N SER A 101 -9.96 -62.29 14.42
CA SER A 101 -10.94 -63.37 14.16
C SER A 101 -11.63 -63.22 12.79
N SER A 102 -11.78 -64.35 12.11
CA SER A 102 -12.51 -64.59 10.86
C SER A 102 -14.01 -64.82 11.11
N HIS A 103 -14.84 -64.25 10.23
CA HIS A 103 -16.27 -64.56 9.98
C HIS A 103 -16.50 -66.04 9.58
N PRO A 104 -17.73 -66.64 9.62
CA PRO A 104 -19.00 -66.02 9.15
C PRO A 104 -20.33 -66.30 9.91
N SER A 105 -21.27 -65.36 9.70
CA SER A 105 -22.76 -65.36 9.60
C SER A 105 -23.64 -66.57 9.99
N PRO A 106 -25.00 -66.41 10.06
CA PRO A 106 -25.83 -65.28 10.54
C PRO A 106 -27.08 -65.73 11.37
N GLU A 107 -27.76 -64.82 12.08
CA GLU A 107 -29.23 -64.60 12.03
C GLU A 107 -29.82 -63.76 13.20
N LYS A 108 -30.73 -62.86 12.81
CA LYS A 108 -31.99 -62.35 13.42
C LYS A 108 -32.12 -61.96 14.92
N THR A 109 -32.37 -60.66 15.09
CA THR A 109 -33.60 -60.04 15.65
C THR A 109 -33.89 -60.03 17.16
N SER A 110 -33.94 -58.78 17.68
CA SER A 110 -34.88 -58.20 18.67
C SER A 110 -34.68 -58.39 20.18
N ASN A 111 -34.34 -57.25 20.81
CA ASN A 111 -34.93 -56.59 21.99
C ASN A 111 -35.02 -57.28 23.37
N GLY A 112 -34.78 -56.45 24.41
CA GLY A 112 -35.20 -56.66 25.80
C GLY A 112 -34.00 -56.86 26.73
N SER A 113 -33.49 -55.83 27.39
CA SER A 113 -33.97 -55.27 28.68
C SER A 113 -33.54 -56.07 29.92
N THR A 114 -33.10 -55.30 30.91
CA THR A 114 -33.22 -55.48 32.38
C THR A 114 -32.23 -56.36 33.16
N LEU A 115 -31.62 -55.64 34.12
CA LEU A 115 -31.49 -55.92 35.57
C LEU A 115 -30.26 -56.66 36.13
N ASN A 116 -29.50 -55.86 36.87
CA ASN A 116 -29.12 -55.99 38.29
C ASN A 116 -28.11 -57.06 38.75
N GLY A 117 -27.14 -56.54 39.54
CA GLY A 117 -26.31 -57.31 40.47
C GLY A 117 -25.21 -56.44 41.09
N HIS A 118 -25.53 -55.75 42.19
CA HIS A 118 -24.58 -55.27 43.23
C HIS A 118 -24.28 -56.45 44.21
N PRO A 119 -23.43 -56.33 45.25
CA PRO A 119 -22.40 -55.32 45.61
C PRO A 119 -21.08 -55.96 46.16
N ALA A 120 -20.05 -55.15 46.46
CA ALA A 120 -19.19 -55.32 47.66
C ALA A 120 -18.18 -54.17 47.86
N GLU A 121 -18.27 -53.54 49.04
CA GLU A 121 -17.28 -52.87 49.94
C GLU A 121 -15.93 -52.35 49.38
N ALA A 122 -15.56 -51.07 49.50
CA ALA A 122 -15.31 -50.17 50.65
C ALA A 122 -13.79 -50.00 50.92
N GLN A 123 -13.25 -48.79 50.73
CA GLN A 123 -12.26 -48.13 51.61
C GLN A 123 -11.84 -46.72 51.13
N ASP A 124 -11.66 -45.84 52.12
CA ASP A 124 -11.35 -44.41 52.09
C ASP A 124 -10.05 -44.00 51.38
N ALA A 125 -10.05 -42.82 50.75
CA ALA A 125 -9.04 -41.75 50.93
C ALA A 125 -9.36 -40.51 50.07
N ALA A 126 -9.38 -39.33 50.69
CA ALA A 126 -9.61 -38.03 50.08
C ALA A 126 -8.32 -37.45 49.41
N PRO A 127 -8.38 -36.29 48.71
CA PRO A 127 -7.94 -36.12 47.32
C PRO A 127 -6.52 -35.52 47.18
N PRO A 128 -5.99 -35.38 45.95
CA PRO A 128 -5.54 -34.03 45.60
C PRO A 128 -5.75 -33.59 44.14
N ALA A 129 -5.93 -32.27 44.05
CA ALA A 129 -5.43 -31.38 43.01
C ALA A 129 -6.02 -31.49 41.59
N VAL A 130 -7.09 -30.72 41.39
CA VAL A 130 -7.36 -30.08 40.11
C VAL A 130 -6.14 -29.26 39.70
N VAL A 131 -5.35 -29.75 38.76
CA VAL A 131 -4.35 -28.94 38.05
C VAL A 131 -5.08 -28.14 36.97
N THR A 132 -5.78 -27.09 37.40
CA THR A 132 -6.12 -25.97 36.51
C THR A 132 -4.91 -25.07 36.40
N ALA A 133 -4.24 -25.11 35.25
CA ALA A 133 -3.78 -23.92 34.52
C ALA A 133 -2.87 -24.37 33.37
N SER A 134 -3.46 -24.61 32.20
CA SER A 134 -2.71 -24.43 30.96
C SER A 134 -2.47 -22.93 30.81
N ALA A 135 -1.35 -22.45 31.37
CA ALA A 135 -0.86 -21.11 31.09
C ALA A 135 -0.47 -21.07 29.61
N VAL A 136 -1.39 -20.59 28.77
CA VAL A 136 -1.08 -20.18 27.41
C VAL A 136 -0.10 -19.03 27.52
N ALA A 137 1.20 -19.35 27.51
CA ALA A 137 2.26 -18.38 27.42
C ALA A 137 2.00 -17.53 26.16
N SER A 138 1.62 -16.27 26.35
CA SER A 138 1.64 -15.27 25.28
C SER A 138 3.08 -15.16 24.81
N GLN A 139 3.43 -15.95 23.79
CA GLN A 139 4.75 -15.90 23.17
C GLN A 139 4.94 -14.47 22.64
N ALA A 140 5.80 -13.72 23.32
CA ALA A 140 6.15 -12.38 22.91
C ALA A 140 6.78 -12.45 21.52
N VAL A 141 6.09 -11.90 20.52
CA VAL A 141 6.58 -11.88 19.13
C VAL A 141 8.02 -11.34 19.10
N PRO A 142 8.98 -12.09 18.52
CA PRO A 142 10.38 -11.67 18.43
C PRO A 142 10.53 -10.24 17.93
N ARG A 143 11.38 -9.43 18.61
CA ARG A 143 11.58 -7.99 18.30
C ARG A 143 11.85 -7.73 16.81
N HIS A 144 12.56 -8.64 16.14
CA HIS A 144 12.88 -8.55 14.71
C HIS A 144 11.66 -8.70 13.79
N LEU A 145 10.71 -9.58 14.13
CA LEU A 145 9.45 -9.73 13.37
C LEU A 145 8.56 -8.48 13.55
N ARG A 146 8.46 -7.96 14.78
CA ARG A 146 7.77 -6.68 15.08
C ARG A 146 8.34 -5.50 14.28
N ARG A 147 9.68 -5.41 14.15
CA ARG A 147 10.35 -4.37 13.34
C ARG A 147 10.03 -4.49 11.86
N ARG A 148 10.14 -5.70 11.28
CA ARG A 148 9.81 -5.97 9.87
C ARG A 148 8.35 -5.62 9.54
N GLU A 149 7.41 -5.94 10.44
CA GLU A 149 6.02 -5.54 10.26
C GLU A 149 5.82 -4.03 10.30
N ALA A 150 6.51 -3.32 11.20
CA ALA A 150 6.43 -1.87 11.29
C ALA A 150 7.00 -1.20 10.03
N GLU A 151 8.12 -1.70 9.51
CA GLU A 151 8.72 -1.25 8.24
C GLU A 151 7.76 -1.50 7.06
N SER A 152 7.19 -2.71 6.93
CA SER A 152 6.21 -3.00 5.88
C SER A 152 4.95 -2.13 5.97
N ARG A 153 4.48 -1.80 7.18
CA ARG A 153 3.36 -0.86 7.38
C ARG A 153 3.72 0.56 6.92
N LYS A 154 4.96 1.01 7.14
CA LYS A 154 5.45 2.31 6.65
C LYS A 154 5.57 2.32 5.13
N GLU A 155 6.15 1.28 4.53
CA GLU A 155 6.24 1.12 3.07
C GLU A 155 4.87 1.18 2.41
N ARG A 156 3.86 0.49 2.98
CA ARG A 156 2.49 0.52 2.45
C ARG A 156 1.85 1.91 2.54
N LYS A 157 2.13 2.68 3.59
CA LYS A 157 1.67 4.07 3.72
C LYS A 157 2.32 4.95 2.66
N ALA A 158 3.64 4.85 2.48
CA ALA A 158 4.36 5.58 1.45
C ALA A 158 3.83 5.25 0.05
N ALA A 159 3.62 3.96 -0.25
CA ALA A 159 3.03 3.51 -1.51
C ALA A 159 1.61 4.07 -1.73
N LYS A 160 0.79 4.17 -0.68
CA LYS A 160 -0.54 4.81 -0.75
C LYS A 160 -0.41 6.28 -1.13
N THR A 161 0.49 7.02 -0.47
CA THR A 161 0.72 8.43 -0.78
C THR A 161 1.20 8.61 -2.23
N LEU A 162 2.14 7.77 -2.70
CA LEU A 162 2.62 7.80 -4.09
C LEU A 162 1.48 7.54 -5.10
N ALA A 163 0.58 6.59 -4.80
CA ALA A 163 -0.58 6.33 -5.64
C ALA A 163 -1.54 7.52 -5.71
N ILE A 164 -1.76 8.22 -4.58
CA ILE A 164 -2.60 9.43 -4.54
C ILE A 164 -1.96 10.56 -5.37
N ILE A 165 -0.66 10.79 -5.22
CA ILE A 165 0.08 11.83 -5.98
C ILE A 165 -0.01 11.55 -7.48
N THR A 166 0.24 10.31 -7.88
CA THR A 166 0.17 9.91 -9.30
C THR A 166 -1.25 10.04 -9.84
N GLY A 167 -2.27 9.64 -9.05
CA GLY A 167 -3.67 9.80 -9.45
C GLY A 167 -4.06 11.27 -9.64
N ALA A 168 -3.65 12.15 -8.72
CA ALA A 168 -3.88 13.59 -8.84
C ALA A 168 -3.19 14.17 -10.08
N PHE A 169 -1.93 13.80 -10.33
CA PHE A 169 -1.21 14.18 -11.54
C PHE A 169 -1.98 13.78 -12.80
N VAL A 170 -2.45 12.53 -12.90
CA VAL A 170 -3.21 12.05 -14.07
C VAL A 170 -4.51 12.83 -14.25
N VAL A 171 -5.31 12.99 -13.19
CA VAL A 171 -6.59 13.70 -13.29
C VAL A 171 -6.40 15.16 -13.72
N CYS A 172 -5.35 15.82 -13.22
CA CYS A 172 -5.07 17.21 -13.56
C CYS A 172 -4.49 17.39 -14.97
N TRP A 173 -3.66 16.46 -15.44
CA TRP A 173 -2.91 16.61 -16.70
C TRP A 173 -3.53 15.91 -17.91
N LEU A 174 -4.25 14.80 -17.70
CA LEU A 174 -4.85 14.01 -18.79
C LEU A 174 -5.74 14.84 -19.73
N PRO A 175 -6.59 15.77 -19.26
CA PRO A 175 -7.43 16.57 -20.16
C PRO A 175 -6.59 17.41 -21.13
N PHE A 176 -5.53 18.06 -20.63
CA PHE A 176 -4.63 18.88 -21.45
C PHE A 176 -3.82 18.02 -22.43
N PHE A 177 -3.22 16.91 -21.98
CA PHE A 177 -2.44 16.03 -22.86
C PHE A 177 -3.30 15.39 -23.95
N THR A 178 -4.58 15.11 -23.67
CA THR A 178 -5.53 14.64 -24.68
C THR A 178 -5.79 15.71 -25.72
N LEU A 179 -6.02 16.97 -25.33
CA LEU A 179 -6.15 18.09 -26.27
C LEU A 179 -4.87 18.31 -27.08
N ALA A 180 -3.69 18.19 -26.47
CA ALA A 180 -2.41 18.38 -27.14
C ALA A 180 -2.18 17.36 -28.29
N VAL A 181 -2.68 16.13 -28.13
CA VAL A 181 -2.68 15.12 -29.20
C VAL A 181 -3.79 15.38 -30.21
N LEU A 182 -4.98 15.80 -29.75
CA LEU A 182 -6.14 15.96 -30.63
C LEU A 182 -6.06 17.20 -31.53
N MET A 183 -5.50 18.31 -31.05
CA MET A 183 -5.34 19.55 -31.82
C MET A 183 -4.64 19.36 -33.18
N PRO A 184 -3.46 18.70 -33.27
CA PRO A 184 -2.78 18.50 -34.55
C PRO A 184 -3.41 17.37 -35.40
N LEU A 185 -4.16 16.44 -34.79
CA LEU A 185 -4.77 15.30 -35.48
C LEU A 185 -6.14 15.63 -36.09
N CYS A 186 -6.92 16.51 -35.45
CA CYS A 186 -8.23 16.92 -35.93
C CYS A 186 -8.20 18.38 -36.44
N ARG A 187 -7.83 18.55 -37.71
CA ARG A 187 -7.78 19.90 -38.33
C ARG A 187 -9.15 20.56 -38.49
N ALA A 188 -10.23 19.78 -38.49
CA ALA A 188 -11.60 20.29 -38.59
C ALA A 188 -12.22 20.63 -37.22
N CYS A 189 -11.56 20.28 -36.11
CA CYS A 189 -12.07 20.52 -34.76
C CYS A 189 -11.71 21.94 -34.30
N HIS A 190 -12.72 22.77 -34.02
CA HIS A 190 -12.51 24.06 -33.36
C HIS A 190 -12.57 23.89 -31.83
N PHE A 191 -11.41 23.93 -31.18
CA PHE A 191 -11.33 23.93 -29.73
C PHE A 191 -11.47 25.35 -29.18
N ASN A 192 -12.40 25.51 -28.24
CA ASN A 192 -12.59 26.79 -27.58
C ASN A 192 -11.33 27.18 -26.77
N PRO A 193 -10.75 28.38 -26.96
CA PRO A 193 -9.57 28.83 -26.21
C PRO A 193 -9.75 28.79 -24.69
N TYR A 194 -10.95 29.05 -24.19
CA TYR A 194 -11.27 28.97 -22.76
C TYR A 194 -11.17 27.53 -22.24
N LEU A 195 -11.51 26.53 -23.06
CA LEU A 195 -11.37 25.11 -22.70
C LEU A 195 -9.90 24.72 -22.57
N ILE A 196 -9.07 25.12 -23.54
CA ILE A 196 -7.62 24.89 -23.53
C ILE A 196 -7.00 25.54 -22.28
N ALA A 197 -7.34 26.79 -22.02
CA ALA A 197 -6.88 27.51 -20.83
C ALA A 197 -7.32 26.79 -19.56
N THR A 198 -8.58 26.36 -19.45
CA THR A 198 -9.10 25.65 -18.28
C THR A 198 -8.32 24.36 -17.99
N PHE A 199 -8.06 23.54 -19.02
CA PHE A 199 -7.30 22.30 -18.83
C PHE A 199 -5.82 22.57 -18.49
N LEU A 200 -5.23 23.61 -19.06
CA LEU A 200 -3.88 24.03 -18.71
C LEU A 200 -3.79 24.52 -17.25
N TRP A 201 -4.75 25.34 -16.81
CA TRP A 201 -4.84 25.82 -15.43
C TRP A 201 -5.06 24.67 -14.43
N LEU A 202 -5.88 23.69 -14.81
CA LEU A 202 -6.04 22.45 -14.02
C LEU A 202 -4.71 21.69 -13.91
N GLY A 203 -3.94 21.60 -14.98
CA GLY A 203 -2.59 21.03 -14.97
C GLY A 203 -1.64 21.79 -14.02
N TYR A 204 -1.65 23.13 -14.04
CA TYR A 204 -0.86 23.95 -13.12
C TYR A 204 -1.29 23.80 -11.67
N PHE A 205 -2.59 23.61 -11.41
CA PHE A 205 -3.10 23.36 -10.06
C PHE A 205 -2.54 22.08 -9.44
N ASN A 206 -2.08 21.10 -10.23
CA ASN A 206 -1.38 19.92 -9.71
C ASN A 206 -0.19 20.28 -8.81
N SER A 207 0.55 21.34 -9.14
CA SER A 207 1.72 21.77 -8.36
C SER A 207 1.34 22.21 -6.94
N THR A 208 0.15 22.79 -6.75
CA THR A 208 -0.35 23.21 -5.43
C THR A 208 -0.92 22.04 -4.63
N LEU A 209 -1.43 21.00 -5.31
CA LEU A 209 -1.92 19.78 -4.67
C LEU A 209 -0.81 19.00 -3.96
N ASN A 210 0.42 19.04 -4.46
CA ASN A 210 1.53 18.25 -3.91
C ASN A 210 1.75 18.51 -2.39
N PRO A 211 2.01 19.75 -1.91
CA PRO A 211 2.10 20.04 -0.47
C PRO A 211 0.86 19.61 0.33
N ILE A 212 -0.34 19.79 -0.22
CA ILE A 212 -1.60 19.42 0.44
C ILE A 212 -1.68 17.90 0.61
N ILE A 213 -1.38 17.14 -0.44
CA ILE A 213 -1.38 15.67 -0.41
C ILE A 213 -0.35 15.16 0.60
N TYR A 214 0.87 15.73 0.63
CA TYR A 214 1.88 15.34 1.60
C TYR A 214 1.44 15.61 3.04
N THR A 215 0.82 16.75 3.31
CA THR A 215 0.38 17.12 4.68
C THR A 215 -0.86 16.35 5.15
N VAL A 216 -1.76 15.93 4.25
CA VAL A 216 -2.94 15.13 4.61
C VAL A 216 -2.59 13.64 4.73
N PHE A 217 -1.85 13.10 3.77
CA PHE A 217 -1.66 11.66 3.62
C PHE A 217 -0.31 11.13 4.11
N SER A 218 0.67 12.00 4.43
CA SER A 218 1.88 11.58 5.14
C SER A 218 1.94 12.21 6.54
N PRO A 219 1.66 11.41 7.58
CA PRO A 219 1.76 11.84 8.98
C PRO A 219 3.15 12.38 9.35
N GLU A 220 4.21 11.84 8.75
CA GLU A 220 5.59 12.28 8.95
C GLU A 220 5.77 13.72 8.48
N PHE A 221 5.35 14.03 7.25
CA PHE A 221 5.38 15.39 6.70
C PHE A 221 4.46 16.33 7.48
N ARG A 222 3.26 15.87 7.84
CA ARG A 222 2.32 16.66 8.67
C ARG A 222 2.94 17.07 10.00
N ASN A 223 3.64 16.17 10.68
CA ASN A 223 4.27 16.45 11.96
C ASN A 223 5.45 17.40 11.83
N ALA A 224 6.22 17.30 10.74
CA ALA A 224 7.28 18.25 10.42
C ALA A 224 6.68 19.64 10.14
N PHE A 225 5.63 19.72 9.34
CA PHE A 225 4.94 20.97 9.00
C PHE A 225 4.33 21.65 10.24
N LYS A 226 3.68 20.87 11.12
CA LYS A 226 3.21 21.37 12.43
C LYS A 226 4.34 21.90 13.29
N ARG A 227 5.53 21.27 13.27
CA ARG A 227 6.70 21.73 14.04
C ARG A 227 7.26 23.04 13.49
N ILE A 228 7.25 23.22 12.18
CA ILE A 228 7.70 24.44 11.50
C ILE A 228 6.72 25.58 11.78
N LEU A 229 5.40 25.35 11.64
CA LEU A 229 4.38 26.40 11.82
C LEU A 229 4.09 26.76 13.28
N LEU A 230 4.02 25.78 14.19
CA LEU A 230 3.60 26.03 15.58
C LEU A 230 4.77 26.23 16.56
N GLY A 231 6.01 26.17 16.07
CA GLY A 231 7.21 26.41 16.87
C GLY A 231 7.46 25.37 17.96
N ARG A 232 8.73 25.15 18.28
CA ARG A 232 9.19 24.12 19.23
C ARG A 232 8.99 24.55 20.70
N ARG A 233 7.78 24.94 21.14
CA ARG A 233 7.55 25.30 22.57
C ARG A 233 7.74 24.14 23.57
N ARG A 234 7.84 22.88 23.11
CA ARG A 234 7.97 21.71 24.00
C ARG A 234 9.41 21.27 24.32
N SER A 235 10.42 21.74 23.58
CA SER A 235 11.81 21.31 23.84
C SER A 235 12.48 22.12 24.96
N LEU A 236 12.22 23.43 25.02
CA LEU A 236 12.80 24.29 26.07
C LEU A 236 12.21 24.00 27.46
N ARG A 237 10.92 23.64 27.56
CA ARG A 237 10.28 23.31 28.85
C ARG A 237 10.81 22.00 29.47
N ARG A 238 11.25 21.04 28.64
CA ARG A 238 11.79 19.75 29.12
C ARG A 238 13.26 19.84 29.55
N GLN A 239 13.99 20.82 29.02
CA GLN A 239 15.37 21.13 29.42
C GLN A 239 15.39 22.00 30.69
N SER A 240 14.47 22.98 30.79
CA SER A 240 14.25 23.76 32.01
C SER A 240 13.77 22.89 33.19
N SER A 241 12.85 21.93 32.98
CA SER A 241 12.41 21.03 34.06
C SER A 241 13.50 20.06 34.54
N ARG A 242 14.44 19.65 33.67
CA ARG A 242 15.61 18.85 34.07
C ARG A 242 16.66 19.70 34.82
N PHE A 243 16.81 20.97 34.46
CA PHE A 243 17.73 21.88 35.15
C PHE A 243 17.21 22.32 36.52
N SER A 244 15.90 22.52 36.67
CA SER A 244 15.27 22.80 37.98
C SER A 244 15.26 21.58 38.90
N SER A 245 15.06 20.36 38.38
CA SER A 245 15.11 19.14 39.19
C SER A 245 16.54 18.74 39.61
N ALA A 246 17.56 19.20 38.88
CA ALA A 246 18.97 19.00 39.26
C ALA A 246 19.46 20.03 40.31
N ARG A 247 18.75 21.15 40.48
CA ARG A 247 19.11 22.21 41.44
C ARG A 247 18.43 22.07 42.81
N PHE A 248 17.35 21.30 42.92
CA PHE A 248 16.62 21.06 44.19
C PHE A 248 16.84 19.66 44.80
N GLY A 249 17.73 18.85 44.22
CA GLY A 249 18.10 17.51 44.72
C GLY A 249 19.46 17.45 45.44
N ARG A 250 20.08 18.60 45.71
CA ARG A 250 21.28 18.74 46.54
C ARG A 250 21.11 19.98 47.40
N SER A 251 20.50 19.79 48.58
CA SER A 251 20.73 20.50 49.85
C SER A 251 19.64 20.08 50.82
#